data_AF-A0A4Q4CKR1-F1
#
_entry.id   AF-A0A4Q4CKR1-F1
#
_cell.length_a   1.000
_cell.length_b   1.000
_cell.length_c   1.000
_cell.angle_alpha   90.00
_cell.angle_beta   90.00
_cell.angle_gamma   90.00
#
_symmetry.space_group_name_H-M   'P 1'
#
loop_
_entity.id
_entity.type
_entity.pdbx_description
1 polymer ?
#
loop_
_entity_poly.entity_id
_entity_poly.type
_entity_poly.pdbx_seq_one_letter_code
_entity_poly.pdbx_strand_id
1 'polypeptide(L)' 'MTATDVLPEGFDFTDPDVNQAAIPHEQFRAARQNTPIVWVDQDPTHTTGFAPGGQAGYYAITRHE' A
#
# COMPACT_ATOMS: atom_id res chain seq x y z
N MET A 1 -15.01 -1.17 8.29
CA MET A 1 -13.67 -1.68 7.94
C MET A 1 -12.89 -0.52 7.37
N THR A 2 -11.87 -0.06 8.09
CA THR A 2 -10.89 0.90 7.58
C THR A 2 -9.69 0.13 7.00
N ALA A 3 -8.77 0.80 6.31
CA ALA A 3 -7.59 0.15 5.71
C ALA A 3 -6.79 -0.70 6.71
N THR A 4 -6.70 -0.25 7.97
CA THR A 4 -6.04 -0.93 9.09
C THR A 4 -6.68 -2.27 9.47
N ASP A 5 -7.97 -2.50 9.18
CA ASP A 5 -8.63 -3.79 9.44
C ASP A 5 -8.27 -4.85 8.37
N VAL A 6 -7.73 -4.41 7.22
CA VAL A 6 -7.49 -5.24 6.02
C VAL A 6 -6.01 -5.49 5.77
N LEU A 7 -5.18 -4.49 6.06
CA LEU A 7 -3.73 -4.56 5.93
C LEU A 7 -3.09 -4.29 7.29
N PRO A 8 -1.89 -4.85 7.57
CA PRO A 8 -1.12 -4.42 8.73
C PRO A 8 -0.99 -2.90 8.75
N GLU A 9 -1.01 -2.31 9.95
CA GLU A 9 -0.85 -0.86 10.10
C GLU A 9 0.47 -0.41 9.45
N GLY A 10 0.39 0.62 8.59
CA GLY A 10 1.55 1.15 7.87
C GLY A 10 2.07 0.25 6.74
N PHE A 11 1.34 -0.79 6.32
CA PHE A 11 1.78 -1.65 5.22
C PHE A 11 1.81 -0.89 3.88
N ASP A 12 2.97 -0.83 3.26
CA ASP A 12 3.23 -0.20 1.96
C ASP A 12 3.62 -1.25 0.91
N PHE A 13 2.87 -1.33 -0.19
CA PHE A 13 3.18 -2.28 -1.27
C PHE A 13 4.43 -1.88 -2.07
N THR A 14 4.86 -0.64 -1.96
CA THR A 14 6.05 -0.09 -2.61
C THR A 14 7.28 -0.06 -1.71
N ASP A 15 7.16 -0.51 -0.45
CA ASP A 15 8.29 -0.64 0.46
C ASP A 15 9.37 -1.55 -0.18
N PRO A 16 10.61 -1.05 -0.38
CA PRO A 16 11.70 -1.83 -0.95
C PRO A 16 12.05 -3.06 -0.13
N ASP A 17 12.01 -2.98 1.20
CA ASP A 17 12.41 -4.07 2.09
C ASP A 17 11.38 -5.21 2.05
N VAL A 18 10.08 -4.87 1.96
CA VAL A 18 9.01 -5.84 1.72
C VAL A 18 9.23 -6.56 0.39
N ASN A 19 9.45 -5.80 -0.68
CA ASN A 19 9.61 -6.36 -2.03
C ASN A 19 10.92 -7.13 -2.20
N GLN A 20 11.97 -6.80 -1.43
CA GLN A 20 13.21 -7.56 -1.39
C GLN A 20 13.01 -8.93 -0.72
N ALA A 21 12.17 -9.00 0.31
CA ALA A 21 11.93 -10.24 1.05
C ALA A 21 11.09 -11.25 0.22
N ALA A 22 9.98 -10.81 -0.37
CA ALA A 22 9.11 -11.62 -1.21
C ALA A 22 8.02 -10.77 -1.90
N ILE A 23 7.28 -11.37 -2.83
CA ILE A 23 6.03 -10.79 -3.31
C ILE A 23 4.95 -10.89 -2.20
N PRO A 24 4.29 -9.78 -1.79
CA PRO A 24 3.32 -9.77 -0.69
C PRO A 24 1.93 -10.29 -1.12
N HIS A 25 1.86 -11.55 -1.54
CA HIS A 25 0.65 -12.16 -2.08
C HIS A 25 -0.53 -12.18 -1.10
N GLU A 26 -0.27 -12.34 0.20
CA GLU A 26 -1.31 -12.39 1.24
C GLU A 26 -1.98 -11.03 1.42
N GLN A 27 -1.20 -9.95 1.47
CA GLN A 27 -1.67 -8.59 1.60
C GLN A 27 -2.46 -8.17 0.35
N PHE A 28 -1.95 -8.53 -0.83
CA PHE A 28 -2.70 -8.34 -2.08
C PHE A 28 -4.03 -9.11 -2.08
N ARG A 29 -4.08 -10.34 -1.55
CA ARG A 29 -5.33 -11.12 -1.42
C ARG A 29 -6.30 -10.44 -0.46
N ALA A 30 -5.82 -10.01 0.71
CA ALA A 30 -6.64 -9.35 1.72
C ALA A 30 -7.25 -8.04 1.20
N ALA A 31 -6.45 -7.20 0.53
CA ALA A 31 -6.93 -5.97 -0.11
C ALA A 31 -7.98 -6.27 -1.18
N ARG A 32 -7.73 -7.21 -2.12
CA ARG A 32 -8.70 -7.59 -3.15
C ARG A 32 -10.05 -8.03 -2.60
N GLN A 33 -10.04 -8.78 -1.50
CA GLN A 33 -11.25 -9.35 -0.90
C GLN A 33 -12.07 -8.30 -0.15
N ASN A 34 -11.41 -7.39 0.58
CA ASN A 34 -12.10 -6.53 1.54
C ASN A 34 -12.14 -5.05 1.13
N THR A 35 -11.09 -4.53 0.49
CA THR A 35 -10.98 -3.10 0.10
C THR A 35 -10.07 -2.99 -1.14
N PRO A 36 -10.61 -3.25 -2.34
CA PRO A 36 -9.79 -3.44 -3.55
C PRO A 36 -9.14 -2.16 -4.09
N ILE A 37 -9.65 -1.00 -3.66
CA ILE A 37 -9.08 0.33 -3.85
C ILE A 37 -8.84 0.87 -2.43
N VAL A 38 -7.59 0.88 -1.99
CA VAL A 38 -7.22 1.26 -0.61
C VAL A 38 -6.22 2.39 -0.62
N TRP A 39 -6.42 3.38 0.25
CA TRP A 39 -5.42 4.40 0.51
C TRP A 39 -4.29 3.82 1.36
N VAL A 40 -3.07 3.95 0.87
CA VAL A 40 -1.83 3.55 1.55
C VAL A 40 -1.10 4.82 1.93
N ASP A 41 -1.05 5.12 3.22
CA ASP A 41 -0.23 6.19 3.76
C ASP A 41 1.25 5.82 3.65
N GLN A 42 2.09 6.79 3.28
CA GLN A 42 3.53 6.66 3.21
C GLN A 42 4.20 7.66 4.14
N ASP A 43 5.27 7.21 4.80
CA ASP A 43 6.17 8.13 5.50
C ASP A 43 6.72 9.16 4.52
N PRO A 44 6.78 10.46 4.87
CA PRO A 44 7.30 11.49 3.98
C PRO A 44 8.69 11.18 3.41
N THR A 45 9.54 10.49 4.16
CA THR A 45 10.87 10.07 3.71
C THR A 45 10.84 8.96 2.65
N HIS A 46 9.75 8.19 2.59
CA HIS A 46 9.54 7.10 1.64
C HIS A 46 8.88 7.56 0.32
N THR A 47 8.54 8.85 0.20
CA THR A 47 7.93 9.43 -1.03
C THR A 47 8.94 9.84 -2.11
N THR A 48 10.19 9.39 -2.00
CA THR A 48 11.24 9.73 -2.97
C THR A 48 10.83 9.30 -4.39
N GLY A 49 10.88 10.21 -5.34
CA GLY A 49 10.41 9.98 -6.72
C GLY A 49 9.05 10.62 -7.04
N PHE A 50 8.33 11.09 -6.02
CA PHE A 50 7.15 11.94 -6.17
C PHE A 50 7.49 13.42 -5.99
N ALA A 51 6.67 14.31 -6.55
CA ALA A 51 6.92 15.75 -6.50
C ALA A 51 6.90 16.25 -5.03
N PRO A 52 7.79 17.20 -4.67
CA PRO A 52 7.74 17.84 -3.35
C PRO A 52 6.36 18.46 -3.09
N GLY A 53 5.80 18.20 -1.90
CA GLY A 53 4.42 18.62 -1.56
C GLY A 53 3.33 17.70 -2.14
N GLY A 54 3.70 16.54 -2.69
CA GLY A 54 2.79 15.46 -3.05
C GLY A 54 2.01 14.90 -1.84
N GLN A 55 0.93 14.18 -2.12
CA GLN A 55 0.10 13.56 -1.10
C GLN A 55 0.91 12.51 -0.30
N ALA A 56 0.58 12.34 0.98
CA ALA A 56 1.30 11.46 1.91
C ALA A 56 1.01 9.97 1.68
N GLY A 57 0.91 9.53 0.41
CA GLY A 57 0.49 8.18 0.06
C GLY A 57 -0.07 8.05 -1.34
N TYR A 58 -0.70 6.90 -1.60
CA TYR A 58 -1.29 6.57 -2.89
C TYR A 58 -2.49 5.62 -2.75
N TYR A 59 -3.33 5.56 -3.78
CA TYR A 59 -4.36 4.51 -3.87
C TYR A 59 -3.77 3.24 -4.49
N ALA A 60 -3.75 2.15 -3.73
CA ALA A 60 -3.44 0.82 -4.25
C ALA A 60 -4.67 0.22 -4.94
N ILE A 61 -4.54 -0.06 -6.24
CA ILE A 61 -5.55 -0.75 -7.05
C ILE A 61 -5.15 -2.21 -7.15
N THR A 62 -5.97 -3.11 -6.60
CA THR A 62 -5.55 -4.52 -6.41
C THR A 62 -6.32 -5.52 -7.26
N ARG A 63 -7.39 -5.09 -7.94
CA ARG A 63 -8.17 -5.89 -8.90
C ARG A 63 -7.80 -5.54 -10.33
N HIS A 64 -7.98 -6.53 -11.22
CA HIS A 64 -7.83 -6.34 -12.66
C HIS A 64 -9.04 -5.60 -13.27
N GLU A 65 -10.24 -5.97 -12.84
CA GLU A 65 -11.54 -5.39 -13.22
C GLU A 65 -12.41 -5.16 -11.98
#